data_AF-S0IX04-F1
#
_entry.id   AF-S0IX04-F1
#
_cell.length_a   1.000
_cell.length_b   1.000
_cell.length_c   1.000
_cell.angle_alpha   90.00
_cell.angle_beta   90.00
_cell.angle_gamma   90.00
#
_symmetry.space_group_name_H-M   'P 1'
#
loop_
_entity.id
_entity.type
_entity.pdbx_description
1 polymer ?
#
loop_
_entity_poly.entity_id
_entity_poly.type
_entity_poly.pdbx_seq_one_letter_code
_entity_poly.pdbx_strand_id
1 'polypeptide(L)'
;MMFLAIKTEDGVTRGKISFYCRMLKVTRQGFYKYLANKDRSWKYQDLADAMRAIASEDECSDAYGRIRMYQALLLKQPEGVRIPGERTV
;
A
#
# COMPACT_ATOMS: atom_id res chain seq x y z
N MET A 1 4.32 -1.71 8.78
CA MET A 1 5.12 -2.95 8.90
C MET A 1 6.26 -3.06 7.89
N MET A 2 6.28 -2.24 6.82
CA MET A 2 7.32 -2.28 5.79
C MET A 2 8.76 -2.12 6.33
N PHE A 3 8.97 -1.33 7.40
CA PHE A 3 10.29 -1.19 8.00
C PHE A 3 10.81 -2.48 8.68
N LEU A 4 9.94 -3.24 9.38
CA LEU A 4 10.28 -4.55 9.96
C LEU A 4 10.63 -5.55 8.88
N ALA A 5 9.76 -5.62 7.86
CA ALA A 5 9.92 -6.43 6.67
C ALA A 5 11.32 -6.24 6.06
N ILE A 6 11.69 -4.99 5.76
CA ILE A 6 12.99 -4.65 5.19
C ILE A 6 14.15 -5.05 6.12
N LYS A 7 14.08 -4.73 7.41
CA LYS A 7 15.18 -5.01 8.36
C LYS A 7 15.35 -6.48 8.73
N THR A 8 14.33 -7.30 8.50
CA THR A 8 14.34 -8.73 8.80
C THR A 8 14.37 -9.58 7.54
N GLU A 9 14.47 -8.96 6.36
CA GLU A 9 14.33 -9.63 5.06
C GLU A 9 13.07 -10.51 5.05
N ASP A 10 11.94 -9.91 5.44
CA ASP A 10 10.66 -10.60 5.58
C ASP A 10 10.68 -11.84 6.49
N GLY A 11 11.53 -11.79 7.52
CA GLY A 11 11.67 -12.87 8.48
C GLY A 11 12.68 -13.95 8.07
N VAL A 12 13.40 -13.79 6.96
CA VAL A 12 14.54 -14.64 6.59
C VAL A 12 15.65 -14.52 7.65
N THR A 13 15.95 -13.29 8.10
CA THR A 13 16.90 -13.05 9.18
C THR A 13 16.25 -13.22 10.56
N ARG A 14 16.14 -14.48 11.01
CA ARG A 14 15.46 -14.85 12.28
C ARG A 14 16.09 -14.28 13.54
N GLY A 15 17.40 -14.07 13.56
CA GLY A 15 18.16 -13.63 14.75
C GLY A 15 17.84 -12.21 15.22
N LYS A 16 17.28 -11.36 14.35
CA LYS A 16 17.02 -9.93 14.66
C LYS A 16 15.54 -9.60 14.84
N ILE A 17 14.63 -10.54 14.59
CA ILE A 17 13.18 -10.31 14.64
C ILE A 17 12.75 -9.80 16.03
N SER A 18 13.19 -10.47 17.11
CA SER A 18 12.85 -10.08 18.48
C SER A 18 13.30 -8.66 18.82
N PHE A 19 14.48 -8.25 18.32
CA PHE A 19 15.03 -6.91 18.55
C PHE A 19 14.15 -5.85 17.88
N TYR A 20 13.84 -6.00 16.59
CA TYR A 20 13.02 -5.02 15.88
C TYR A 20 11.56 -4.99 16.34
N CYS A 21 10.97 -6.14 16.69
CA CYS A 21 9.64 -6.20 17.31
C CYS A 21 9.59 -5.38 18.61
N ARG A 22 10.62 -5.48 19.45
CA ARG A 22 10.73 -4.68 20.68
C ARG A 22 10.89 -3.19 20.38
N MET A 23 11.79 -2.84 19.45
CA MET A 23 12.05 -1.45 19.06
C MET A 23 10.79 -0.73 18.56
N LEU A 24 9.98 -1.41 17.75
CA LEU A 24 8.77 -0.83 17.14
C LEU A 24 7.49 -1.12 17.94
N LYS A 25 7.61 -1.70 19.13
CA LYS A 25 6.48 -2.02 20.01
C LYS A 25 5.42 -2.89 19.33
N VAL A 26 5.86 -3.87 18.54
CA VAL A 26 4.98 -4.85 17.86
C VAL A 26 5.20 -6.24 18.47
N THR A 27 4.13 -7.00 18.66
CA THR A 27 4.25 -8.39 19.12
C THR A 27 4.81 -9.28 18.01
N ARG A 28 5.55 -10.35 18.40
CA ARG A 28 6.02 -11.36 17.43
C ARG A 28 4.86 -11.99 16.66
N GLN A 29 3.75 -12.28 17.33
CA GLN A 29 2.53 -12.80 16.68
C GLN A 29 1.98 -11.83 15.64
N GLY A 30 1.92 -10.53 15.95
CA GLY A 30 1.49 -9.50 15.00
C GLY A 30 2.41 -9.42 13.79
N PHE A 31 3.73 -9.58 13.99
CA PHE A 31 4.69 -9.63 12.89
C PHE A 31 4.50 -10.85 11.99
N TYR A 32 4.33 -12.05 12.55
CA TYR A 32 4.05 -13.25 11.74
C TYR A 32 2.70 -13.16 11.02
N LYS A 33 1.68 -12.57 11.66
CA LYS A 33 0.39 -12.31 11.01
C LYS A 33 0.56 -11.35 9.83
N TYR A 34 1.41 -10.34 9.94
CA TYR A 34 1.76 -9.48 8.82
C TYR A 34 2.44 -10.28 7.70
N LEU A 35 3.48 -11.06 7.99
CA LEU A 35 4.18 -11.86 6.98
C LEU A 35 3.23 -12.79 6.22
N ALA A 36 2.29 -13.42 6.92
CA ALA A 36 1.30 -14.30 6.30
C ALA A 36 0.29 -13.57 5.38
N ASN A 37 0.11 -12.26 5.55
CA ASN A 37 -0.86 -11.47 4.79
C ASN A 37 -0.22 -10.43 3.87
N LYS A 38 1.11 -10.28 3.85
CA LYS A 38 1.79 -9.18 3.16
C LYS A 38 1.57 -9.21 1.64
N ASP A 39 1.50 -10.41 1.07
CA ASP A 39 1.33 -10.64 -0.38
C ASP A 39 -0.15 -10.76 -0.78
N ARG A 40 -1.06 -10.71 0.21
CA ARG A 40 -2.49 -10.78 -0.05
C ARG A 40 -2.98 -9.44 -0.56
N SER A 41 -3.66 -9.46 -1.70
CA SER A 41 -4.27 -8.24 -2.22
C SER A 41 -5.31 -7.68 -1.26
N TRP A 42 -5.20 -6.39 -0.98
CA TRP A 42 -6.17 -5.68 -0.14
C TRP A 42 -7.24 -5.04 -1.01
N LYS A 43 -8.42 -4.77 -0.43
CA LYS A 43 -9.66 -4.43 -1.15
C LYS A 43 -9.53 -3.35 -2.25
N TYR A 44 -8.65 -2.37 -2.06
CA TYR A 44 -8.47 -1.26 -3.01
C TYR A 44 -7.05 -1.21 -3.59
N GLN A 45 -6.36 -2.35 -3.64
CA GLN A 45 -5.02 -2.42 -4.22
C GLN A 45 -5.03 -2.00 -5.69
N ASP A 46 -5.91 -2.59 -6.49
CA ASP A 46 -5.99 -2.27 -7.93
C ASP A 46 -6.36 -0.80 -8.18
N LEU A 47 -7.19 -0.21 -7.30
CA LEU A 47 -7.50 1.21 -7.33
C LEU A 47 -6.27 2.07 -7.01
N ALA A 48 -5.52 1.72 -5.97
CA ALA A 48 -4.31 2.44 -5.59
C ALA A 48 -3.19 2.31 -6.63
N ASP A 49 -3.11 1.16 -7.30
CA ASP A 49 -2.18 0.93 -8.41
C ASP A 49 -2.58 1.78 -9.63
N ALA A 50 -3.88 1.85 -9.96
CA ALA A 50 -4.38 2.73 -11.01
C ALA A 50 -4.14 4.22 -10.70
N MET A 51 -4.36 4.65 -9.45
CA MET A 51 -4.06 6.02 -9.01
C MET A 51 -2.57 6.35 -9.14
N ARG A 52 -1.68 5.41 -8.79
CA ARG A 52 -0.23 5.58 -8.96
C ARG A 52 0.18 5.67 -10.42
N ALA A 53 -0.43 4.86 -11.30
CA ALA A 53 -0.19 4.95 -12.74
C ALA A 53 -0.60 6.34 -13.27
N ILE A 54 -1.80 6.82 -12.93
CA ILE A 54 -2.26 8.17 -13.32
C ILE A 54 -1.32 9.26 -12.80
N ALA A 55 -0.91 9.19 -11.54
CA ALA A 55 0.02 10.17 -10.97
C ALA A 55 1.38 10.16 -11.67
N SER A 56 1.88 8.98 -12.08
CA SER A 56 3.16 8.88 -12.79
C SER A 56 3.14 9.38 -14.23
N GLU A 57 1.96 9.45 -14.86
CA GLU A 57 1.80 9.95 -16.23
C GLU A 57 1.78 11.48 -16.29
N ASP A 58 1.35 12.16 -15.22
CA ASP A 58 1.20 13.61 -15.16
C ASP A 58 2.32 14.25 -14.33
N GLU A 59 3.20 15.00 -15.00
CA GLU A 59 4.33 15.71 -14.36
C GLU A 59 3.87 16.73 -13.30
N CYS A 60 2.62 17.20 -13.34
CA CYS A 60 2.06 18.16 -12.39
C CYS A 60 1.09 17.50 -11.38
N SER A 61 1.17 16.17 -11.23
CA SER A 61 0.34 15.40 -10.30
C SER A 61 0.53 15.76 -8.82
N ASP A 62 1.61 16.47 -8.48
CA ASP A 62 1.91 16.99 -7.14
C ASP A 62 0.75 17.84 -6.57
N ALA A 63 -0.07 18.44 -7.45
CA ALA A 63 -1.24 19.24 -7.09
C ALA A 63 -2.57 18.46 -7.12
N TYR A 64 -2.55 17.15 -7.43
CA TYR A 64 -3.77 16.33 -7.47
C TYR A 64 -4.31 16.11 -6.06
N GLY A 65 -5.23 16.98 -5.68
CA GLY A 65 -6.16 16.68 -4.62
C GLY A 65 -7.09 15.54 -4.99
N ARG A 66 -7.75 14.98 -3.98
CA ARG A 66 -8.73 13.89 -4.10
C ARG A 66 -9.73 14.05 -5.25
N ILE A 67 -10.29 15.24 -5.41
CA ILE A 67 -11.29 15.57 -6.46
C ILE A 67 -10.69 15.36 -7.86
N ARG A 68 -9.46 15.82 -8.09
CA ARG A 68 -8.79 15.72 -9.39
C ARG A 68 -8.44 14.27 -9.71
N MET A 69 -7.97 13.51 -8.72
CA MET A 69 -7.71 12.08 -8.90
C MET A 69 -9.00 11.30 -9.21
N TYR A 70 -10.10 11.60 -8.51
CA TYR A 70 -11.39 10.99 -8.79
C TYR A 70 -11.88 11.29 -10.22
N GLN A 71 -11.75 12.54 -10.66
CA GLN A 71 -12.07 12.93 -12.04
C GLN A 71 -11.19 12.20 -13.07
N ALA A 72 -9.89 12.10 -12.82
CA ALA A 72 -8.96 11.40 -13.70
C ALA A 72 -9.28 9.90 -13.81
N LEU A 73 -9.63 9.25 -12.69
CA LEU A 73 -10.08 7.86 -12.69
C LEU A 73 -11.35 7.66 -13.53
N LEU A 74 -12.34 8.55 -13.39
CA LEU A 74 -13.57 8.50 -14.19
C LEU A 74 -13.32 8.73 -15.69
N LEU A 75 -12.29 9.50 -16.04
CA LEU A 75 -11.93 9.78 -17.43
C LEU A 75 -11.14 8.62 -18.05
N LYS A 76 -10.19 8.03 -17.31
CA LYS A 76 -9.37 6.90 -17.74
C LYS A 76 -10.13 5.57 -17.78
N GLN A 77 -11.06 5.36 -16.86
CA GLN A 77 -11.79 4.09 -16.65
C GLN A 77 -10.88 2.85 -16.72
N PRO A 78 -9.93 2.71 -15.76
CA PRO A 78 -9.01 1.58 -15.73
C PRO A 78 -9.77 0.24 -15.73
N GLU A 79 -9.37 -0.65 -16.65
CA GLU A 79 -10.03 -1.95 -16.82
C GLU A 79 -10.01 -2.78 -15.53
N GLY A 80 -11.16 -3.38 -15.21
CA GLY A 80 -11.29 -4.23 -14.02
C GLY A 80 -11.34 -3.49 -12.68
N VAL A 81 -11.15 -2.16 -12.65
CA VAL A 81 -11.15 -1.38 -11.41
C VAL A 81 -12.50 -0.70 -11.21
N ARG A 82 -13.26 -1.14 -10.19
CA ARG A 82 -14.47 -0.42 -9.78
C ARG A 82 -14.11 0.84 -9.02
N ILE A 83 -14.41 2.00 -9.59
CA ILE A 83 -14.17 3.30 -8.97
C ILE A 83 -15.20 3.52 -7.85
N PRO A 84 -14.79 3.66 -6.57
CA PRO A 84 -15.68 4.00 -5.46
C PRO A 84 -15.99 5.50 -5.45
N GLY A 85 -16.79 5.99 -4.49
CA GLY A 85 -17.06 7.43 -4.38
C GLY A 85 -15.78 8.24 -4.07
N GLU A 86 -15.78 9.52 -4.46
CA GLU A 86 -14.65 10.46 -4.31
C GLU A 86 -13.99 10.40 -2.93
N ARG A 87 -14.77 10.28 -1.85
CA ARG A 87 -14.25 10.24 -0.48
C ARG A 87 -13.34 9.03 -0.18
N THR A 88 -13.45 7.96 -0.97
CA THR A 88 -12.63 6.73 -0.84
C THR A 88 -11.36 6.80 -1.67
N VAL A 89 -11.38 7.59 -2.75
CA VAL A 89 -10.19 7.99 -3.51
C VAL A 89 -9.35 8.95 -2.66
#